data_AF-A0A1G3J2B8-F1
#
_entry.id   AF-A0A1G3J2B8-F1
#
_cell.length_a   1.000
_cell.length_b   1.000
_cell.length_c   1.000
_cell.angle_alpha   90.00
_cell.angle_beta   90.00
_cell.angle_gamma   90.00
#
_symmetry.space_group_name_H-M   'P 1'
#
loop_
_entity.id
_entity.type
_entity.pdbx_description
1 polymer ?
#
loop_
_entity_poly.entity_id
_entity_poly.type
_entity_poly.pdbx_seq_one_letter_code
_entity_poly.pdbx_strand_id
1 'polypeptide(L)'
;MDNKQNASLQKAKQCLKIMGAMSLIFRYYLLPHYFIYASMPVYIALSLTLMNLTYKNAPFYSFAGAILSIIGGVYFVGVLGAYLSSPIGSVVSTNILKISFALCLLVFVGNILIGISLYKTNIISKLTSLLFIIGNFLILIFPGIENWMALGSLMMIIAMFPLTQKIFINNLFS
;
A
#
# COMPACT_ATOMS: atom_id res chain seq x y z
N MET A 1 25.60 41.86 33.15
CA MET A 1 25.13 40.45 33.20
C MET A 1 24.46 40.02 31.89
N ASP A 2 24.30 40.92 30.92
CA ASP A 2 23.48 40.74 29.72
C ASP A 2 24.07 39.81 28.65
N ASN A 3 25.40 39.65 28.63
CA ASN A 3 26.08 38.86 27.60
C ASN A 3 25.86 37.34 27.76
N LYS A 4 25.74 36.85 29.00
CA LYS A 4 25.43 35.43 29.28
C LYS A 4 23.98 35.08 28.95
N GLN A 5 23.05 36.02 29.19
CA GLN A 5 21.63 35.82 28.92
C GLN A 5 21.35 35.78 27.41
N ASN A 6 21.97 36.67 26.63
CA ASN A 6 21.87 36.65 25.17
C ASN A 6 22.46 35.37 24.53
N ALA A 7 23.57 34.85 25.07
CA ALA A 7 24.16 33.59 24.61
C ALA A 7 23.26 32.38 24.91
N SER A 8 22.60 32.34 26.07
CA SER A 8 21.64 31.27 26.41
C SER A 8 20.40 31.29 25.50
N LEU A 9 19.90 32.48 25.15
CA LEU A 9 18.75 32.67 24.27
C LEU A 9 19.07 32.22 22.83
N GLN A 10 20.26 32.52 22.32
CA GLN A 10 20.71 32.07 20.99
C GLN A 10 20.84 30.55 20.93
N LYS A 11 21.41 29.90 21.96
CA LYS A 11 21.48 28.44 22.05
C LYS A 11 20.09 27.80 22.07
N ALA A 12 19.15 28.37 22.82
CA ALA A 12 17.77 27.89 22.87
C ALA A 12 17.06 27.99 21.50
N LYS A 13 17.21 29.12 20.79
CA LYS A 13 16.67 29.30 19.42
C LYS A 13 17.28 28.30 18.43
N GLN A 14 18.58 28.06 18.53
CA GLN A 14 19.27 27.09 17.67
C GLN A 14 18.81 25.65 17.96
N CYS A 15 18.62 25.29 19.23
CA CYS A 15 18.05 24.01 19.63
C CYS A 15 16.63 23.81 19.08
N LEU A 16 15.74 24.81 19.25
CA LEU A 16 14.39 24.79 18.69
C LEU A 16 14.38 24.64 17.16
N LYS A 17 15.30 25.32 16.46
CA LYS A 17 15.43 25.20 15.00
C LYS A 17 15.88 23.80 14.59
N ILE A 18 16.81 23.19 15.31
CA ILE A 18 17.28 21.80 15.05
C ILE A 18 16.17 20.80 15.35
N MET A 19 15.46 20.94 16.47
CA MET A 19 14.32 20.08 16.82
C MET A 19 13.18 20.19 15.80
N GLY A 20 12.87 21.42 15.35
CA GLY A 20 11.89 21.67 14.28
C GLY A 20 12.29 21.02 12.96
N ALA A 21 13.56 21.14 12.56
CA ALA A 21 14.08 20.49 11.35
C ALA A 21 14.06 18.96 11.44
N MET A 22 14.46 18.38 12.59
CA MET A 22 14.39 16.94 12.85
C MET A 22 12.95 16.41 12.79
N SER A 23 11.99 17.15 13.36
CA SER A 23 10.56 16.80 13.31
C SER A 23 10.03 16.80 11.87
N LEU A 24 10.42 17.78 11.05
CA LEU A 24 10.07 17.84 9.64
C LEU A 24 10.68 16.66 8.85
N ILE A 25 11.96 16.35 9.06
CA ILE A 25 12.63 15.20 8.41
C ILE A 25 11.93 13.89 8.79
N PHE A 26 11.61 13.70 10.06
CA PHE A 26 10.92 12.50 10.49
C PHE A 26 9.54 12.38 9.84
N ARG A 27 8.74 13.45 9.86
CA ARG A 27 7.35 13.42 9.40
C ARG A 27 7.21 13.28 7.88
N TYR A 28 8.09 13.94 7.12
CA TYR A 28 7.98 13.99 5.66
C TYR A 28 8.89 13.00 4.93
N TYR A 29 9.94 12.51 5.59
CA TYR A 29 10.88 11.56 4.99
C TYR A 29 10.84 10.20 5.70
N LEU A 30 11.17 10.11 6.99
CA LEU A 30 11.34 8.78 7.61
C LEU A 30 10.02 8.02 7.80
N LEU A 31 8.97 8.71 8.26
CA LEU A 31 7.71 8.08 8.64
C LEU A 31 6.99 7.41 7.44
N PRO A 32 6.84 8.06 6.26
CA PRO A 32 6.26 7.41 5.08
C PRO A 32 7.03 6.15 4.65
N HIS A 33 8.37 6.19 4.66
CA HIS A 33 9.20 5.04 4.30
C HIS A 33 9.00 3.87 5.26
N TYR A 34 8.96 4.11 6.57
CA TYR A 34 8.70 3.05 7.54
C TYR A 34 7.33 2.40 7.32
N PHE A 35 6.29 3.18 7.08
CA PHE A 35 4.96 2.63 6.79
C PHE A 35 4.96 1.77 5.53
N ILE A 36 5.59 2.25 4.46
CA ILE A 36 5.64 1.54 3.18
C ILE A 36 6.41 0.24 3.29
N TYR A 37 7.60 0.26 3.90
CA TYR A 37 8.39 -0.97 4.07
C TYR A 37 7.73 -1.96 5.04
N ALA A 38 7.08 -1.48 6.10
CA ALA A 38 6.32 -2.34 7.01
C ALA A 38 5.05 -2.92 6.35
N SER A 39 4.44 -2.20 5.42
CA SER A 39 3.25 -2.66 4.71
C SER A 39 3.51 -3.86 3.81
N MET A 40 4.75 -4.02 3.32
CA MET A 40 5.09 -5.05 2.34
C MET A 40 4.96 -6.48 2.89
N PRO A 41 5.60 -6.85 4.04
CA PRO A 41 5.38 -8.16 4.65
C PRO A 41 3.91 -8.43 4.98
N VAL A 42 3.18 -7.42 5.44
CA VAL A 42 1.76 -7.53 5.76
C VAL A 42 0.94 -7.84 4.51
N TYR A 43 1.22 -7.15 3.40
CA TYR A 43 0.56 -7.38 2.14
C TYR A 43 0.85 -8.79 1.59
N ILE A 44 2.10 -9.24 1.65
CA ILE A 44 2.48 -10.61 1.24
C ILE A 44 1.74 -11.66 2.08
N ALA A 45 1.74 -11.51 3.41
CA ALA A 45 1.04 -12.41 4.30
C ALA A 45 -0.47 -12.44 4.02
N LEU A 46 -1.08 -11.29 3.72
CA LEU A 46 -2.48 -11.19 3.35
C LEU A 46 -2.76 -11.93 2.03
N SER A 47 -1.95 -11.72 0.98
CA SER A 47 -2.11 -12.41 -0.31
C SER A 47 -2.02 -13.94 -0.16
N LEU A 48 -1.07 -14.44 0.64
CA LEU A 48 -0.93 -15.87 0.91
C LEU A 48 -2.10 -16.41 1.73
N THR A 49 -2.59 -15.65 2.71
CA THR A 49 -3.76 -16.02 3.52
C THR A 49 -5.00 -16.13 2.64
N LEU A 50 -5.25 -15.14 1.79
CA LEU A 50 -6.38 -15.16 0.85
C LEU A 50 -6.26 -16.29 -0.16
N MET A 51 -5.06 -16.56 -0.66
CA MET A 51 -4.79 -17.71 -1.51
C MET A 51 -5.22 -18.99 -0.80
N ASN A 52 -4.70 -19.27 0.39
CA ASN A 52 -5.00 -20.50 1.12
C ASN A 52 -6.50 -20.68 1.36
N LEU A 53 -7.21 -19.61 1.77
CA LEU A 53 -8.64 -19.65 2.02
C LEU A 53 -9.47 -19.95 0.78
N THR A 54 -9.06 -19.44 -0.38
CA THR A 54 -9.83 -19.54 -1.63
C THR A 54 -9.38 -20.71 -2.52
N TYR A 55 -8.19 -21.27 -2.26
CA TYR A 55 -7.53 -22.24 -3.12
C TYR A 55 -8.38 -23.49 -3.39
N LYS A 56 -9.08 -24.00 -2.38
CA LYS A 56 -9.90 -25.22 -2.50
C LYS A 56 -10.97 -25.13 -3.59
N ASN A 57 -11.57 -23.94 -3.77
CA ASN A 57 -12.70 -23.76 -4.68
C ASN A 57 -12.30 -23.03 -5.98
N ALA A 58 -11.23 -22.23 -5.96
CA ALA A 58 -10.80 -21.42 -7.10
C ALA A 58 -9.27 -21.41 -7.30
N PRO A 59 -8.61 -22.59 -7.41
CA PRO A 59 -7.16 -22.73 -7.25
C PRO A 59 -6.35 -21.87 -8.21
N PHE A 60 -6.73 -21.84 -9.49
CA PHE A 60 -6.01 -21.07 -10.51
C PHE A 60 -6.04 -19.56 -10.24
N TYR A 61 -7.22 -19.01 -9.93
CA TYR A 61 -7.40 -17.58 -9.66
C TYR A 61 -6.70 -17.16 -8.37
N SER A 62 -6.80 -17.99 -7.33
CA SER A 62 -6.16 -17.76 -6.04
C SER A 62 -4.64 -17.76 -6.15
N PHE A 63 -4.07 -18.75 -6.83
CA PHE A 63 -2.63 -18.90 -6.97
C PHE A 63 -2.02 -17.83 -7.87
N ALA A 64 -2.55 -17.68 -9.09
CA ALA A 64 -2.07 -16.68 -10.03
C ALA A 64 -2.26 -15.26 -9.47
N GLY A 65 -3.41 -15.01 -8.83
CA GLY A 65 -3.70 -13.76 -8.17
C GLY A 65 -2.67 -13.42 -7.09
N ALA A 66 -2.40 -14.35 -6.17
CA ALA A 66 -1.43 -14.13 -5.11
C ALA A 66 0.00 -13.91 -5.63
N ILE A 67 0.46 -14.67 -6.63
CA ILE A 67 1.80 -14.48 -7.21
C ILE A 67 1.91 -13.11 -7.87
N LEU A 68 0.95 -12.74 -8.72
CA LEU A 68 0.97 -11.45 -9.42
C LEU A 68 0.87 -10.29 -8.44
N SER A 69 0.02 -10.43 -7.41
CA SER A 69 -0.09 -9.48 -6.30
C SER A 69 1.24 -9.32 -5.58
N ILE A 70 1.89 -10.41 -5.16
CA ILE A 70 3.17 -10.35 -4.43
C ILE A 70 4.25 -9.69 -5.26
N ILE A 71 4.44 -10.14 -6.51
CA ILE A 71 5.45 -9.56 -7.42
C ILE A 71 5.16 -8.08 -7.64
N GLY A 72 3.93 -7.75 -8.05
CA GLY A 72 3.53 -6.36 -8.29
C GLY A 72 3.63 -5.49 -7.04
N GLY A 73 3.31 -6.03 -5.87
CA GLY A 73 3.38 -5.34 -4.58
C GLY A 73 4.81 -5.00 -4.17
N VAL A 74 5.77 -5.92 -4.39
CA VAL A 74 7.21 -5.66 -4.16
C VAL A 74 7.68 -4.48 -5.02
N TYR A 75 7.37 -4.50 -6.32
CA TYR A 75 7.75 -3.42 -7.23
C TYR A 75 7.01 -2.13 -6.91
N PHE A 76 5.72 -2.19 -6.56
CA PHE A 76 4.92 -1.03 -6.18
C PHE A 76 5.48 -0.32 -4.96
N VAL A 77 5.81 -1.07 -3.90
CA VAL A 77 6.44 -0.55 -2.69
C VAL A 77 7.82 0.05 -3.00
N GLY A 78 8.64 -0.64 -3.80
CA GLY A 78 9.95 -0.14 -4.21
C GLY A 78 9.87 1.15 -5.01
N VAL A 79 8.92 1.25 -5.95
CA VAL A 79 8.67 2.45 -6.76
C VAL A 79 8.19 3.59 -5.87
N LEU A 80 7.20 3.35 -5.00
CA LEU A 80 6.68 4.38 -4.09
C LEU A 80 7.77 4.89 -3.14
N GLY A 81 8.57 3.98 -2.59
CA GLY A 81 9.72 4.32 -1.73
C GLY A 81 10.74 5.18 -2.47
N ALA A 82 11.08 4.83 -3.71
CA ALA A 82 11.98 5.63 -4.55
C ALA A 82 11.42 7.02 -4.87
N TYR A 83 10.12 7.12 -5.18
CA TYR A 83 9.46 8.41 -5.42
C TYR A 83 9.48 9.31 -4.18
N LEU A 84 9.30 8.75 -2.98
CA LEU A 84 9.37 9.50 -1.72
C LEU A 84 10.80 9.87 -1.32
N SER A 85 11.80 9.12 -1.77
CA SER A 85 13.22 9.40 -1.52
C SER A 85 13.82 10.43 -2.46
N SER A 86 13.20 10.70 -3.62
CA SER A 86 13.78 11.57 -4.63
C SER A 86 13.39 13.04 -4.41
N PRO A 87 14.30 14.01 -4.58
CA PRO A 87 13.94 15.42 -4.59
C PRO A 87 12.87 15.69 -5.66
N ILE A 88 11.84 16.46 -5.30
CA ILE A 88 10.70 16.82 -6.15
C ILE A 88 11.22 17.29 -7.52
N GLY A 89 10.85 16.58 -8.59
CA GLY A 89 11.20 16.93 -9.98
C GLY A 89 12.45 16.27 -10.56
N SER A 90 13.18 15.44 -9.80
CA SER A 90 14.44 14.82 -10.27
C SER A 90 14.32 13.37 -10.74
N VAL A 91 13.14 12.75 -10.66
CA VAL A 91 12.96 11.36 -11.12
C VAL A 91 12.89 11.34 -12.65
N VAL A 92 14.05 11.33 -13.30
CA VAL A 92 14.16 11.07 -14.73
C VAL A 92 13.66 9.64 -14.96
N SER A 93 12.67 9.47 -15.83
CA SER A 93 12.05 8.18 -16.13
C SER A 93 13.01 7.27 -16.91
N THR A 94 13.95 6.67 -16.20
CA THR A 94 14.84 5.65 -16.73
C THR A 94 14.03 4.44 -17.22
N ASN A 95 14.60 3.64 -18.13
CA ASN A 95 13.96 2.40 -18.59
C ASN A 95 13.60 1.45 -17.44
N ILE A 96 14.40 1.47 -16.36
CA ILE A 96 14.15 0.73 -15.13
C ILE A 96 12.85 1.21 -14.47
N LEU A 97 12.61 2.53 -14.39
CA LEU A 97 11.39 3.07 -13.79
C LEU A 97 10.14 2.69 -14.60
N LYS A 98 10.23 2.66 -15.93
CA LYS A 98 9.13 2.23 -16.81
C LYS A 98 8.78 0.76 -16.63
N ILE A 99 9.80 -0.11 -16.53
CA ILE A 99 9.62 -1.54 -16.27
C ILE A 99 9.01 -1.74 -14.87
N SER A 100 9.54 -1.06 -13.85
CA SER A 100 8.99 -1.13 -12.51
C SER A 100 7.54 -0.65 -12.47
N PHE A 101 7.19 0.41 -13.19
CA PHE A 101 5.79 0.86 -13.32
C PHE A 101 4.89 -0.17 -13.99
N ALA A 102 5.35 -0.82 -15.07
CA ALA A 102 4.61 -1.90 -15.70
C ALA A 102 4.41 -3.10 -14.75
N LEU A 103 5.43 -3.44 -13.97
CA LEU A 103 5.35 -4.49 -12.94
C LEU A 103 4.43 -4.10 -11.79
N CYS A 104 4.32 -2.82 -11.43
CA CYS A 104 3.34 -2.34 -10.47
C CYS A 104 1.91 -2.68 -10.89
N LEU A 105 1.58 -2.64 -12.19
CA LEU A 105 0.23 -2.96 -12.66
C LEU A 105 -0.19 -4.40 -12.33
N LEU A 106 0.79 -5.32 -12.19
CA LEU A 106 0.53 -6.70 -11.78
C LEU A 106 -0.12 -6.77 -10.40
N VAL A 107 0.08 -5.79 -9.51
CA VAL A 107 -0.55 -5.77 -8.18
C VAL A 107 -2.07 -5.70 -8.31
N PHE A 108 -2.57 -4.87 -9.22
CA PHE A 108 -4.00 -4.66 -9.43
C PHE A 108 -4.60 -5.84 -10.20
N VAL A 109 -3.89 -6.37 -11.19
CA VAL A 109 -4.30 -7.58 -11.91
C VAL A 109 -4.38 -8.78 -10.95
N GLY A 110 -3.37 -8.96 -10.10
CA GLY A 110 -3.35 -9.99 -9.06
C GLY A 110 -4.51 -9.85 -8.08
N ASN A 111 -4.75 -8.63 -7.58
CA ASN A 111 -5.87 -8.36 -6.69
C ASN A 111 -7.22 -8.61 -7.36
N ILE A 112 -7.39 -8.30 -8.65
CA ILE A 112 -8.62 -8.63 -9.40
C ILE A 112 -8.84 -10.15 -9.43
N LEU A 113 -7.79 -10.94 -9.69
CA LEU A 113 -7.90 -12.40 -9.68
C LEU A 113 -8.23 -12.93 -8.28
N ILE A 114 -7.62 -12.38 -7.22
CA ILE A 114 -8.00 -12.69 -5.83
C ILE A 114 -9.47 -12.31 -5.58
N GLY A 115 -9.92 -11.15 -6.05
CA GLY A 115 -11.32 -10.73 -5.96
C GLY A 115 -12.28 -11.70 -6.65
N ILE A 116 -11.92 -12.19 -7.84
CA ILE A 116 -12.69 -13.22 -8.56
C ILE A 116 -12.71 -14.54 -7.77
N SER A 117 -11.59 -14.91 -7.14
CA SER A 117 -11.55 -16.10 -6.29
C SER A 117 -12.48 -15.97 -5.07
N LEU A 118 -12.49 -14.79 -4.41
CA LEU A 118 -13.41 -14.47 -3.31
C LEU A 118 -14.88 -14.50 -3.76
N TYR A 119 -15.16 -13.98 -4.97
CA TYR A 119 -16.49 -14.02 -5.55
C TYR A 119 -16.97 -15.45 -5.81
N LYS A 120 -16.11 -16.33 -6.35
CA LYS A 120 -16.44 -17.73 -6.64
C LYS A 120 -16.61 -18.58 -5.38
N THR A 121 -15.80 -18.31 -4.36
CA THR A 121 -15.78 -19.09 -3.11
C THR A 121 -16.91 -18.71 -2.15
N ASN A 122 -17.62 -17.61 -2.37
CA ASN A 122 -18.68 -17.07 -1.50
C ASN A 122 -18.26 -16.91 -0.02
N ILE A 123 -16.96 -16.75 0.27
CA ILE A 123 -16.46 -16.54 1.64
C ILE A 123 -17.05 -15.24 2.20
N ILE A 124 -17.09 -14.19 1.39
CA ILE A 124 -17.73 -12.89 1.67
C ILE A 124 -18.93 -12.68 0.76
N SER A 125 -19.70 -11.62 1.01
CA SER A 125 -20.81 -11.28 0.12
C SER A 125 -20.31 -11.01 -1.31
N LYS A 126 -21.12 -11.37 -2.31
CA LYS A 126 -20.78 -11.12 -3.72
C LYS A 126 -20.58 -9.64 -4.01
N LEU A 127 -21.37 -8.77 -3.35
CA LEU A 127 -21.25 -7.33 -3.47
C LEU A 127 -19.90 -6.84 -2.96
N THR A 128 -19.45 -7.33 -1.80
CA THR A 128 -18.13 -7.02 -1.24
C THR A 128 -17.02 -7.43 -2.20
N SER A 129 -17.10 -8.63 -2.78
CA SER A 129 -16.11 -9.10 -3.75
C SER A 129 -16.11 -8.24 -5.03
N LEU A 130 -17.30 -7.84 -5.51
CA LEU A 130 -17.44 -6.93 -6.65
C LEU A 130 -16.85 -5.55 -6.37
N LEU A 131 -17.09 -4.98 -5.19
CA LEU A 131 -16.49 -3.70 -4.78
C LEU A 131 -14.97 -3.77 -4.79
N PHE A 132 -14.39 -4.89 -4.31
CA PHE A 132 -12.95 -5.12 -4.36
C PHE A 132 -12.42 -5.20 -5.80
N ILE A 133 -13.11 -5.94 -6.68
CA ILE A 133 -12.73 -6.06 -8.10
C ILE A 133 -12.81 -4.70 -8.80
N ILE A 134 -13.95 -4.02 -8.69
CA ILE A 134 -14.19 -2.73 -9.35
C ILE A 134 -13.21 -1.68 -8.83
N GLY A 135 -12.92 -1.66 -7.52
CA GLY A 135 -11.95 -0.74 -6.95
C GLY A 135 -10.55 -0.90 -7.56
N ASN A 136 -10.07 -2.14 -7.70
CA ASN A 136 -8.79 -2.41 -8.38
C ASN A 136 -8.84 -2.07 -9.88
N PHE A 137 -9.98 -2.30 -10.54
CA PHE A 137 -10.17 -1.98 -11.95
C PHE A 137 -10.14 -0.48 -12.23
N LEU A 138 -10.76 0.33 -11.36
CA LEU A 138 -10.72 1.80 -11.44
C LEU A 138 -9.30 2.33 -11.34
N ILE A 139 -8.50 1.79 -10.40
CA ILE A 139 -7.10 2.20 -10.25
C ILE A 139 -6.28 1.79 -11.47
N LEU A 140 -6.54 0.59 -12.02
CA LEU A 140 -5.83 0.06 -13.18
C LEU A 140 -6.11 0.86 -14.47
N ILE A 141 -7.35 1.28 -14.72
CA ILE A 141 -7.74 1.99 -15.94
C ILE A 141 -7.42 3.47 -15.91
N PHE A 142 -7.49 4.10 -14.74
CA PHE A 142 -7.29 5.53 -14.59
C PHE A 142 -6.04 5.88 -13.76
N PRO A 143 -4.84 5.38 -14.14
CA PRO A 143 -3.62 5.74 -13.44
C PRO A 143 -3.36 7.24 -13.61
N GLY A 144 -3.17 7.94 -12.49
CA GLY A 144 -2.88 9.37 -12.48
C GLY A 144 -4.09 10.31 -12.40
N ILE A 145 -5.32 9.78 -12.40
CA ILE A 145 -6.51 10.58 -12.06
C ILE A 145 -6.85 10.34 -10.59
N GLU A 146 -6.38 11.23 -9.73
CA GLU A 146 -6.42 11.11 -8.26
C GLU A 146 -7.82 10.75 -7.73
N ASN A 147 -8.87 11.37 -8.26
CA ASN A 147 -10.26 11.12 -7.83
C ASN A 147 -10.71 9.67 -8.08
N TRP A 148 -10.38 9.08 -9.23
CA TRP A 148 -10.74 7.71 -9.56
C TRP A 148 -9.92 6.70 -8.77
N MET A 149 -8.64 6.99 -8.56
CA MET A 149 -7.77 6.16 -7.73
C MET A 149 -8.20 6.18 -6.26
N ALA A 150 -8.58 7.34 -5.74
CA ALA A 150 -9.11 7.51 -4.38
C ALA A 150 -10.44 6.77 -4.21
N LEU A 151 -11.36 6.91 -5.17
CA LEU A 151 -12.62 6.16 -5.17
C LEU A 151 -12.38 4.65 -5.21
N GLY A 152 -11.49 4.18 -6.09
CA GLY A 152 -11.15 2.76 -6.17
C GLY A 152 -10.55 2.23 -4.86
N SER A 153 -9.66 3.00 -4.24
CA SER A 153 -9.07 2.66 -2.94
C SER A 153 -10.12 2.62 -1.83
N LEU A 154 -11.07 3.56 -1.82
CA LEU A 154 -12.18 3.57 -0.87
C LEU A 154 -13.06 2.33 -1.02
N MET A 155 -13.41 1.94 -2.25
CA MET A 155 -14.18 0.72 -2.51
C MET A 155 -13.45 -0.53 -2.02
N MET A 156 -12.13 -0.59 -2.20
CA MET A 156 -11.31 -1.68 -1.67
C MET A 156 -11.32 -1.72 -0.14
N ILE A 157 -11.19 -0.58 0.54
CA ILE A 157 -11.23 -0.51 2.02
C ILE A 157 -12.58 -0.98 2.56
N ILE A 158 -13.68 -0.50 1.97
CA ILE A 158 -15.04 -0.93 2.34
C ILE A 158 -15.19 -2.44 2.15
N ALA A 159 -14.61 -3.00 1.08
CA ALA A 159 -14.64 -4.43 0.82
C ALA A 159 -13.76 -5.26 1.79
N MET A 160 -12.63 -4.72 2.24
CA MET A 160 -11.73 -5.42 3.17
C MET A 160 -12.29 -5.51 4.58
N PHE A 161 -13.08 -4.54 5.05
CA PHE A 161 -13.64 -4.56 6.41
C PHE A 161 -14.41 -5.86 6.76
N PRO A 162 -15.45 -6.28 6.00
CA PRO A 162 -16.16 -7.52 6.29
C PRO A 162 -15.32 -8.78 6.04
N LEU A 163 -14.31 -8.70 5.15
CA LEU A 163 -13.38 -9.81 4.91
C LEU A 163 -12.51 -10.06 6.15
N THR A 164 -11.94 -9.00 6.72
CA THR A 164 -11.12 -9.09 7.94
C THR A 164 -11.92 -9.65 9.11
N GLN A 165 -13.17 -9.20 9.30
CA GLN A 165 -14.05 -9.73 10.35
C GLN A 165 -14.28 -11.25 10.19
N LYS A 166 -14.58 -11.71 8.97
CA LYS A 166 -14.79 -13.15 8.73
C LYS A 166 -13.53 -13.98 8.93
N ILE A 167 -12.37 -13.51 8.46
CA ILE A 167 -11.10 -14.22 8.63
C ILE A 167 -10.76 -14.34 10.12
N PHE A 168 -10.93 -13.26 10.89
CA PHE A 168 -10.67 -13.24 12.32
C PHE A 168 -11.57 -14.21 13.08
N ILE A 169 -12.87 -14.22 12.77
CA ILE A 169 -13.84 -15.15 13.38
C ILE A 169 -13.46 -16.60 13.05
N ASN A 170 -13.22 -16.93 11.78
CA ASN A 170 -12.89 -18.31 11.40
C ASN A 170 -11.63 -18.84 12.09
N ASN A 171 -10.59 -18.00 12.27
CA ASN A 171 -9.35 -18.41 12.94
C ASN A 171 -9.48 -18.49 14.47
N LEU A 172 -10.43 -17.79 15.09
CA LEU A 172 -10.68 -17.88 16.54
C LEU A 172 -11.44 -19.17 16.92
N PHE A 173 -12.22 -19.72 16.00
CA PHE A 173 -13.08 -20.87 16.25
C PHE A 173 -12.64 -22.15 15.52
N SER A 174 -11.46 -22.15 14.88
CA SER A 174 -10.81 -23.34 14.29
C SER A 174 -9.76 -23.92 15.21
#